data_AF-A0A5E4FMQ3-F1
#
_entry.id   AF-A0A5E4FMQ3-F1
#
_cell.length_a   1.000
_cell.length_b   1.000
_cell.length_c   1.000
_cell.angle_alpha   90.00
_cell.angle_beta   90.00
_cell.angle_gamma   90.00
#
_symmetry.space_group_name_H-M   'P 1'
#
loop_
_entity.id
_entity.type
_entity.pdbx_description
1 polymer ?
#
loop_
_entity_poly.entity_id
_entity_poly.type
_entity_poly.pdbx_seq_one_letter_code
_entity_poly.pdbx_strand_id
1 'polypeptide(L)'
;MGDSQQGNNKGKGKEKENYESWTMDDTNELLHLLVDAINSGLRDVNGSLSKKNVKRVILPRLNAKITFPKTYNHYLSRMKWFKKQYNKMSTLIRNNSGFGWDPIAKTLRLVMKYGKIT
;
A
#
# COMPACT_ATOMS: atom_id res chain seq x y z
N MET A 1 38.05 33.69 -23.99
CA MET A 1 38.47 33.83 -22.58
C MET A 1 37.46 34.75 -21.91
N GLY A 2 36.82 34.26 -20.85
CA GLY A 2 35.68 34.91 -20.18
C GLY A 2 35.09 33.89 -19.21
N ASP A 3 35.61 33.89 -17.99
CA ASP A 3 35.34 32.95 -16.92
C ASP A 3 33.96 33.15 -16.26
N SER A 4 33.43 32.02 -15.80
CA SER A 4 32.68 31.81 -14.55
C SER A 4 31.35 32.55 -14.30
N GLN A 5 30.29 31.77 -14.09
CA GLN A 5 29.72 31.64 -12.74
C GLN A 5 28.82 30.40 -12.57
N GLN A 6 29.17 29.68 -11.52
CA GLN A 6 28.57 28.52 -10.88
C GLN A 6 27.14 28.79 -10.38
N GLY A 7 26.18 27.99 -10.84
CA GLY A 7 24.81 27.92 -10.32
C GLY A 7 24.54 26.58 -9.64
N ASN A 8 25.20 26.31 -8.51
CA ASN A 8 24.90 25.20 -7.62
C ASN A 8 23.51 25.40 -7.00
N ASN A 9 22.46 24.86 -7.61
CA ASN A 9 21.24 24.54 -6.88
C ASN A 9 21.30 23.08 -6.43
N LYS A 10 22.06 22.87 -5.35
CA LYS A 10 21.81 21.81 -4.37
C LYS A 10 20.35 21.97 -3.94
N GLY A 11 19.44 21.31 -4.67
CA GLY A 11 18.13 20.98 -4.16
C GLY A 11 18.38 20.16 -2.92
N LYS A 12 18.34 20.82 -1.75
CA LYS A 12 18.22 20.21 -0.43
C LYS A 12 16.95 19.37 -0.45
N GLY A 13 17.04 18.16 -1.01
CA GLY A 13 16.10 17.10 -0.75
C GLY A 13 16.21 16.87 0.73
N LYS A 14 15.25 17.45 1.47
CA LYS A 14 15.06 17.28 2.91
C LYS A 14 15.52 15.89 3.27
N GLU A 15 16.60 15.80 4.05
CA GLU A 15 16.96 14.57 4.72
C GLU A 15 15.65 14.04 5.29
N LYS A 16 15.22 12.87 4.80
CA LYS A 16 14.02 12.23 5.31
C LYS A 16 14.37 11.81 6.72
N GLU A 17 14.24 12.75 7.64
CA GLU A 17 14.25 12.58 9.08
C GLU A 17 13.66 11.21 9.37
N ASN A 18 14.52 10.26 9.79
CA ASN A 18 14.19 8.96 10.35
C ASN A 18 12.73 8.54 10.13
N TYR A 19 12.31 8.38 8.87
CA TYR A 19 10.95 7.92 8.59
C TYR A 19 10.99 6.46 8.97
N GLU A 20 10.54 6.18 10.20
CA GLU A 20 10.60 4.86 10.83
C GLU A 20 10.00 3.84 9.87
N SER A 21 10.89 3.22 9.09
CA SER A 21 10.54 2.76 7.76
C SER A 21 9.76 1.48 7.92
N TRP A 22 8.58 1.42 7.31
CA TRP A 22 7.87 0.16 7.16
C TRP A 22 8.72 -0.75 6.29
N THR A 23 9.22 -1.85 6.87
CA THR A 23 9.82 -2.91 6.08
C THR A 23 8.73 -3.62 5.27
N MET A 24 9.13 -4.39 4.25
CA MET A 24 8.15 -5.17 3.50
C MET A 24 7.55 -6.28 4.38
N ASP A 25 8.33 -6.83 5.31
CA ASP A 25 7.85 -7.83 6.27
C ASP A 25 6.82 -7.23 7.23
N ASP A 26 7.08 -6.05 7.80
CA ASP A 26 6.11 -5.32 8.64
C ASP A 26 4.80 -5.07 7.87
N THR A 27 4.93 -4.77 6.57
CA THR A 27 3.80 -4.50 5.69
C THR A 27 2.97 -5.75 5.44
N ASN A 28 3.64 -6.86 5.13
CA ASN A 28 2.98 -8.13 4.86
C ASN A 28 2.28 -8.64 6.13
N GLU A 29 2.95 -8.56 7.28
CA GLU A 29 2.35 -8.91 8.56
C GLU A 29 1.11 -8.05 8.85
N LEU A 30 1.19 -6.73 8.65
CA LEU A 30 0.02 -5.88 8.79
C LEU A 30 -1.11 -6.29 7.83
N LEU A 31 -0.80 -6.61 6.57
CA LEU A 31 -1.80 -7.05 5.60
C LEU A 31 -2.49 -8.35 6.05
N HIS A 32 -1.72 -9.34 6.49
CA HIS A 32 -2.25 -10.61 7.01
C HIS A 32 -3.18 -10.38 8.20
N LEU A 33 -2.75 -9.58 9.18
CA LEU A 33 -3.56 -9.26 10.35
C LEU A 33 -4.88 -8.56 9.99
N LEU A 34 -4.88 -7.69 8.97
CA LEU A 34 -6.08 -7.02 8.49
C LEU A 34 -7.06 -8.00 7.84
N VAL A 35 -6.56 -8.91 7.00
CA VAL A 35 -7.37 -9.95 6.35
C VAL A 35 -8.00 -10.85 7.40
N ASP A 36 -7.22 -11.33 8.37
CA ASP A 36 -7.70 -12.19 9.45
C ASP A 36 -8.75 -11.48 10.32
N ALA A 37 -8.54 -10.20 10.63
CA ALA A 37 -9.51 -9.41 11.40
C ALA A 37 -10.83 -9.22 10.64
N ILE A 38 -10.78 -8.96 9.33
CA ILE A 38 -12.00 -8.81 8.52
C ILE A 38 -12.74 -10.14 8.38
N ASN A 39 -12.00 -11.23 8.18
CA ASN A 39 -12.56 -12.58 8.07
C ASN A 39 -13.18 -13.07 9.39
N SER A 40 -12.63 -12.67 10.53
CA SER A 40 -13.19 -12.94 11.86
C SER A 40 -14.35 -12.01 12.25
N GLY A 41 -14.80 -11.13 11.36
CA GLY A 41 -15.96 -10.26 11.57
C GLY A 41 -15.68 -8.99 12.36
N LEU A 42 -14.41 -8.59 12.55
CA LEU A 42 -14.04 -7.34 13.25
C LEU A 42 -14.28 -6.07 12.41
N ARG A 43 -15.23 -6.10 11.48
CA ARG A 43 -15.62 -4.98 10.61
C ARG A 43 -16.85 -4.26 11.15
N ASP A 44 -16.91 -2.95 10.97
CA ASP A 44 -18.08 -2.14 11.25
C ASP A 44 -19.14 -2.27 10.15
N VAL A 45 -20.26 -1.55 10.31
CA VAL A 45 -21.38 -1.52 9.35
C VAL A 45 -20.96 -1.07 7.95
N ASN A 46 -19.86 -0.32 7.84
CA ASN A 46 -19.30 0.16 6.58
C ASN A 46 -18.21 -0.78 6.04
N GLY A 47 -18.01 -1.95 6.66
CA GLY A 47 -16.98 -2.92 6.29
C GLY A 47 -15.56 -2.51 6.71
N SER A 48 -15.40 -1.47 7.53
CA SER A 48 -14.11 -0.93 7.95
C SER A 48 -13.71 -1.38 9.36
N LEU A 49 -12.41 -1.38 9.65
CA LEU A 49 -11.90 -1.64 10.99
C LEU A 49 -11.96 -0.36 11.83
N SER A 50 -12.75 -0.39 12.90
CA SER A 50 -12.84 0.74 13.84
C SER A 50 -11.48 1.00 14.52
N LYS A 51 -11.21 2.27 14.86
CA LYS A 51 -10.00 2.67 15.60
C LYS A 51 -9.80 1.86 16.90
N LYS A 52 -10.90 1.55 17.59
CA LYS A 52 -10.90 0.72 18.80
C LYS A 52 -10.40 -0.70 18.50
N ASN A 53 -10.90 -1.33 17.44
CA ASN A 53 -10.46 -2.67 17.05
C ASN A 53 -9.01 -2.68 16.57
N VAL A 54 -8.57 -1.66 15.82
CA VAL A 54 -7.16 -1.54 15.39
C VAL A 54 -6.24 -1.46 16.60
N LYS A 55 -6.54 -0.59 17.57
CA LYS A 55 -5.72 -0.44 18.78
C LYS A 55 -5.72 -1.68 19.68
N ARG A 56 -6.84 -2.39 19.76
CA ARG A 56 -7.00 -3.54 20.66
C ARG A 56 -6.48 -4.85 20.08
N VAL A 57 -6.58 -5.03 18.77
CA VAL A 57 -6.33 -6.33 18.11
C VAL A 57 -5.13 -6.26 17.17
N ILE A 58 -5.12 -5.30 16.25
CA ILE A 58 -4.11 -5.24 15.18
C ILE A 58 -2.75 -4.80 15.74
N LEU A 59 -2.70 -3.64 16.41
CA LEU A 59 -1.43 -3.07 16.87
C LEU A 59 -0.71 -3.96 17.88
N PRO A 60 -1.36 -4.58 18.88
CA PRO A 60 -0.65 -5.46 19.82
C PRO A 60 -0.04 -6.68 19.14
N ARG A 61 -0.77 -7.31 18.21
CA ARG A 61 -0.27 -8.48 17.47
C ARG A 61 0.88 -8.12 16.53
N LEU A 62 0.76 -6.97 15.85
CA LEU A 62 1.81 -6.46 14.99
C LEU A 62 3.08 -6.14 15.79
N ASN A 63 2.94 -5.37 16.86
CA ASN A 63 4.05 -4.90 17.69
C ASN A 63 4.75 -6.02 18.46
N ALA A 64 4.10 -7.17 18.66
CA ALA A 64 4.73 -8.35 19.23
C ALA A 64 5.73 -9.02 18.29
N LYS A 65 5.67 -8.74 16.97
CA LYS A 65 6.50 -9.39 15.95
C LYS A 65 7.57 -8.49 15.35
N ILE A 66 7.50 -7.18 15.57
CA ILE A 66 8.40 -6.20 14.95
C ILE A 66 9.26 -5.50 16.01
N THR A 67 10.46 -5.09 15.60
CA THR A 67 11.43 -4.45 16.49
C THR A 67 11.02 -3.04 16.92
N PHE A 68 10.31 -2.32 16.04
CA PHE A 68 9.91 -0.93 16.26
C PHE A 68 8.39 -0.81 16.38
N PRO A 69 7.85 -0.63 17.61
CA PRO A 69 6.41 -0.60 17.83
C PRO A 69 5.70 0.47 17.01
N LYS A 70 4.70 0.06 16.21
CA LYS A 70 3.90 0.98 15.43
C LYS A 70 2.76 1.56 16.26
N THR A 71 2.56 2.87 16.08
CA THR A 71 1.43 3.60 16.64
C THR A 71 0.24 3.58 15.67
N TYR A 72 -0.91 4.05 16.14
CA TYR A 72 -2.07 4.24 15.26
C TYR A 72 -1.79 5.22 14.10
N ASN A 73 -0.93 6.22 14.29
CA ASN A 73 -0.55 7.14 13.23
C ASN A 73 0.32 6.47 12.16
N HIS A 74 1.19 5.54 12.57
CA HIS A 74 1.95 4.69 11.65
C HIS A 74 1.00 3.81 10.82
N TYR A 75 0.01 3.20 11.47
CA TYR A 75 -1.04 2.44 10.78
C TYR A 75 -1.80 3.28 9.74
N LEU A 76 -2.27 4.48 10.11
CA LEU A 76 -2.98 5.37 9.17
C LEU A 76 -2.12 5.73 7.96
N SER A 77 -0.84 6.02 8.19
CA SER A 77 0.11 6.31 7.14
C SER A 77 0.28 5.10 6.20
N ARG A 78 0.30 3.89 6.76
CA ARG A 78 0.38 2.67 5.95
C ARG A 78 -0.91 2.37 5.18
N MET A 79 -2.08 2.69 5.73
CA MET A 79 -3.35 2.53 4.99
C MET A 79 -3.42 3.45 3.78
N LYS A 80 -2.92 4.68 3.90
CA LYS A 80 -2.76 5.58 2.75
C LYS A 80 -1.83 4.97 1.69
N TRP A 81 -0.75 4.32 2.11
CA TRP A 81 0.16 3.63 1.20
C TRP A 81 -0.53 2.47 0.47
N PHE A 82 -1.27 1.59 1.18
CA PHE A 82 -2.01 0.49 0.54
C PHE A 82 -3.02 1.01 -0.48
N LYS A 83 -3.81 2.02 -0.12
CA LYS A 83 -4.76 2.66 -1.04
C LYS A 83 -4.06 3.20 -2.28
N LYS A 84 -2.88 3.82 -2.13
CA LYS A 84 -2.08 4.30 -3.27
C LYS A 84 -1.64 3.15 -4.18
N GLN A 85 -1.18 2.03 -3.63
CA GLN A 85 -0.78 0.87 -4.46
C GLN A 85 -1.98 0.26 -5.17
N TYR A 86 -3.11 0.07 -4.47
CA TYR A 86 -4.35 -0.41 -5.08
C TYR A 86 -4.79 0.50 -6.23
N ASN A 87 -4.80 1.82 -6.03
CA ASN A 87 -5.21 2.77 -7.06
C ASN A 87 -4.34 2.72 -8.31
N LYS A 88 -3.02 2.50 -8.17
CA LYS A 88 -2.13 2.28 -9.33
C LYS A 88 -2.56 1.05 -10.12
N MET A 89 -2.75 -0.08 -9.44
CA MET A 89 -3.15 -1.34 -10.09
C MET A 89 -4.55 -1.24 -10.70
N SER A 90 -5.51 -0.66 -9.99
CA SER A 90 -6.86 -0.42 -10.47
C SER A 90 -6.89 0.45 -11.73
N THR A 91 -6.04 1.49 -11.78
CA THR A 91 -5.91 2.35 -12.98
C THR A 91 -5.37 1.57 -14.17
N LEU A 92 -4.35 0.73 -13.96
CA LEU A 92 -3.80 -0.13 -15.01
C LEU A 92 -4.85 -1.11 -15.55
N ILE A 93 -5.62 -1.74 -14.67
CA ILE A 93 -6.69 -2.68 -15.06
C ILE A 93 -7.81 -1.94 -15.82
N ARG A 94 -8.23 -0.76 -15.34
CA ARG A 94 -9.37 -0.03 -15.92
C ARG A 94 -9.06 0.54 -17.30
N ASN A 95 -7.82 0.97 -17.56
CA ASN A 95 -7.46 1.68 -18.79
C ASN A 95 -7.09 0.73 -19.96
N ASN A 96 -7.64 -0.51 -19.99
CA ASN A 96 -7.53 -1.47 -21.11
C ASN A 96 -6.08 -1.72 -21.60
N SER A 97 -5.17 -2.14 -20.71
CA SER A 97 -3.84 -2.65 -21.14
C SER A 97 -3.91 -4.02 -21.85
N GLY A 98 -5.12 -4.52 -22.15
CA GLY A 98 -5.33 -5.90 -22.55
C GLY A 98 -5.21 -6.88 -21.40
N PHE A 99 -5.10 -6.45 -20.14
CA PHE A 99 -5.05 -7.32 -18.96
C PHE A 99 -6.35 -7.30 -18.15
N GLY A 100 -6.78 -8.44 -17.65
CA GLY A 100 -7.95 -8.61 -16.78
C GLY A 100 -7.73 -9.67 -15.71
N TRP A 101 -8.59 -9.68 -14.69
CA TRP A 101 -8.57 -10.69 -13.64
C TRP A 101 -9.08 -12.04 -14.19
N ASP A 102 -8.25 -13.07 -14.12
CA ASP A 102 -8.63 -14.45 -14.41
C ASP A 102 -9.08 -15.13 -13.10
N PRO A 103 -10.40 -15.40 -12.91
CA PRO A 103 -10.90 -16.00 -11.69
C PRO A 103 -10.47 -17.47 -11.53
N ILE A 104 -10.07 -18.14 -12.62
CA ILE A 104 -9.64 -19.54 -12.60
C ILE A 104 -8.19 -19.61 -12.10
N ALA A 105 -7.30 -18.83 -12.71
CA ALA A 105 -5.89 -18.79 -12.32
C ALA A 105 -5.61 -17.90 -11.10
N LYS A 106 -6.60 -17.16 -10.62
CA LYS A 106 -6.48 -16.17 -9.52
C LYS A 106 -5.32 -15.20 -9.74
N THR A 107 -5.12 -14.76 -10.98
CA THR A 107 -4.04 -13.84 -11.35
C THR A 107 -4.49 -12.90 -12.48
N LEU A 108 -3.73 -11.83 -12.72
CA LEU A 108 -3.95 -10.94 -13.86
C LEU A 108 -3.37 -11.58 -15.12
N ARG A 109 -4.18 -11.74 -16.17
CA ARG A 109 -3.74 -12.25 -17.48
C ARG A 109 -4.12 -11.29 -18.59
N LEU A 110 -3.43 -11.43 -19.72
CA LEU A 110 -3.86 -10.81 -20.97
C LEU A 110 -5.25 -11.33 -21.36
N VAL A 111 -6.26 -10.48 -21.28
CA VAL A 111 -7.57 -10.66 -21.90
C VAL A 111 -7.49 -9.99 -23.26
N MET A 112 -7.11 -10.75 -24.29
CA MET A 112 -7.22 -10.28 -25.66
C MET A 112 -8.71 -10.03 -25.94
N LYS A 113 -9.10 -8.76 -26.07
CA LYS A 113 -10.38 -8.41 -26.69
C LYS A 113 -10.26 -8.79 -28.16
N TYR A 114 -10.84 -9.93 -28.54
CA TYR A 114 -11.02 -10.29 -29.95
C TYR A 114 -11.91 -9.24 -30.61
N GLY A 115 -11.28 -8.23 -31.20
CA GLY A 115 -11.93 -7.36 -32.17
C GLY A 115 -12.17 -8.17 -33.43
N LYS A 116 -13.45 -8.41 -33.74
CA LYS A 116 -13.89 -8.88 -35.06
C LYS A 116 -13.29 -7.96 -36.13
N ILE A 117 -12.54 -8.56 -37.04
CA ILE A 117 -12.22 -7.95 -38.32
C ILE A 117 -13.46 -8.22 -39.19
N THR A 118 -14.20 -7.17 -39.51
CA THR A 118 -15.13 -7.13 -40.65
C THR A 118 -14.52 -6.24 -41.70
#